data_AF-A0A925XEN9-F1
#
_entry.id   AF-A0A925XEN9-F1
#
_cell.length_a   1.000
_cell.length_b   1.000
_cell.length_c   1.000
_cell.angle_alpha   90.00
_cell.angle_beta   90.00
_cell.angle_gamma   90.00
#
_symmetry.space_group_name_H-M   'P 1'
#
loop_
_entity.id
_entity.type
_entity.pdbx_description
1 polymer ?
#
loop_
_entity_poly.entity_id
_entity_poly.type
_entity_poly.pdbx_seq_one_letter_code
_entity_poly.pdbx_strand_id
1 'polypeptide(L)'
;DIELATIDYFSPNLVFYAGHPVQLLVQPDDVARFFAQHPRGFVVTRSDKLKRLTQPMPQIVEVARHRRFLRNHDLVLLSQPTDFALHKDSVAR
;
A
#
# COMPACT_ATOMS: atom_id res chain seq x y z
N ASP A 1 -8.44 -2.22 13.69
CA ASP A 1 -8.81 -2.69 12.33
C ASP A 1 -7.74 -2.27 11.34
N ILE A 2 -7.46 -3.14 10.37
CA ILE A 2 -6.47 -2.89 9.33
C ILE A 2 -7.23 -2.30 8.14
N GLU A 3 -6.87 -1.08 7.76
CA GLU A 3 -7.47 -0.41 6.61
C GLU A 3 -6.63 -0.62 5.36
N LEU A 4 -7.31 -0.79 4.22
CA LEU A 4 -6.67 -1.06 2.95
C LEU A 4 -7.08 -0.03 1.91
N ALA A 5 -6.07 0.51 1.22
CA ALA A 5 -6.25 1.44 0.12
C ALA A 5 -5.40 1.06 -1.08
N THR A 6 -5.76 1.59 -2.25
CA THR A 6 -5.02 1.44 -3.50
C THR A 6 -4.76 2.80 -4.13
N ILE A 7 -3.63 2.96 -4.82
CA ILE A 7 -3.36 4.14 -5.65
C ILE A 7 -2.77 3.73 -6.99
N ASP A 8 -3.31 4.30 -8.07
CA ASP A 8 -2.96 3.97 -9.46
C ASP A 8 -2.98 2.46 -9.79
N TYR A 9 -3.79 1.73 -9.01
CA TYR A 9 -3.97 0.30 -9.08
C TYR A 9 -5.42 -0.02 -8.75
N PHE A 10 -6.06 -0.82 -9.60
CA PHE A 10 -7.40 -1.32 -9.34
C PHE A 10 -7.44 -2.81 -9.69
N SER A 11 -7.98 -3.61 -8.78
CA SER A 11 -8.19 -5.04 -8.97
C SER A 11 -9.54 -5.39 -8.36
N PRO A 12 -10.55 -5.76 -9.17
CA PRO A 12 -11.89 -6.11 -8.67
C PRO A 12 -11.85 -7.20 -7.59
N ASN A 13 -10.94 -8.15 -7.74
CA ASN A 13 -10.80 -9.27 -6.81
C ASN A 13 -10.25 -8.85 -5.43
N LEU A 14 -9.65 -7.66 -5.31
CA LEU A 14 -9.05 -7.21 -4.06
C LEU A 14 -10.12 -6.98 -2.99
N VAL A 15 -11.28 -6.44 -3.36
CA VAL A 15 -12.41 -6.23 -2.45
C VAL A 15 -12.93 -7.56 -1.90
N PHE A 16 -12.99 -8.59 -2.76
CA PHE A 16 -13.40 -9.93 -2.35
C PHE A 16 -12.47 -10.51 -1.27
N TYR A 17 -11.15 -10.37 -1.45
CA TYR A 17 -10.17 -10.89 -0.49
C TYR A 17 -10.00 -10.02 0.76
N ALA A 18 -10.23 -8.71 0.67
CA ALA A 18 -10.18 -7.82 1.81
C ALA A 18 -11.36 -8.07 2.77
N GLY A 19 -12.50 -8.56 2.27
CA GLY A 19 -13.71 -8.75 3.07
C GLY A 19 -14.39 -7.43 3.48
N HIS A 20 -13.87 -6.30 3.04
CA HIS A 20 -14.41 -4.95 3.25
C HIS A 20 -14.12 -4.06 2.03
N PRO A 21 -14.80 -2.92 1.88
CA PRO A 21 -14.49 -1.95 0.84
C PRO A 21 -13.02 -1.51 0.91
N VAL A 22 -12.38 -1.41 -0.25
CA VAL A 22 -11.00 -0.93 -0.39
C VAL A 22 -11.04 0.46 -0.98
N GLN A 23 -10.42 1.43 -0.29
CA GLN A 23 -10.42 2.81 -0.74
C GLN A 23 -9.55 2.98 -1.99
N LEU A 24 -10.07 3.66 -3.00
CA LEU A 24 -9.29 4.08 -4.17
C LEU A 24 -8.81 5.52 -3.97
N LEU A 25 -7.50 5.70 -3.87
CA LEU A 25 -6.83 6.99 -3.78
C LEU A 25 -6.42 7.43 -5.19
N VAL A 26 -6.60 8.71 -5.49
CA VAL A 26 -6.39 9.24 -6.85
C VAL A 26 -5.14 10.10 -6.91
N GLN A 27 -4.86 10.85 -5.84
CA GLN A 27 -3.74 11.77 -5.78
C GLN A 27 -2.70 11.32 -4.74
N PRO A 28 -1.40 11.63 -4.92
CA PRO A 28 -0.39 11.36 -3.91
C PRO A 28 -0.75 11.92 -2.53
N ASP A 29 -1.37 13.10 -2.47
CA ASP A 29 -1.80 13.74 -1.22
C ASP A 29 -2.88 12.94 -0.47
N ASP A 30 -3.69 12.15 -1.19
CA ASP A 30 -4.68 11.27 -0.58
C ASP A 30 -4.02 10.13 0.21
N VAL A 31 -2.80 9.72 -0.17
CA VAL A 31 -2.02 8.71 0.57
C VAL A 31 -1.57 9.28 1.92
N ALA A 32 -1.13 10.54 1.96
CA ALA A 32 -0.78 11.20 3.20
C ALA A 32 -1.99 11.32 4.13
N ARG A 33 -3.15 11.72 3.59
CA ARG A 33 -4.40 11.81 4.33
C ARG A 33 -4.86 10.45 4.85
N PHE A 34 -4.77 9.41 4.02
CA PHE A 34 -5.09 8.04 4.40
C PHE A 34 -4.28 7.59 5.60
N PHE A 35 -2.96 7.76 5.57
CA PHE A 35 -2.11 7.36 6.71
C PHE A 35 -2.30 8.24 7.96
N ALA A 36 -2.71 9.50 7.81
CA ALA A 36 -3.06 10.33 8.96
C ALA A 36 -4.34 9.84 9.67
N GLN A 37 -5.30 9.30 8.92
CA GLN A 37 -6.55 8.72 9.46
C GLN A 37 -6.35 7.27 9.91
N HIS A 38 -5.49 6.54 9.22
CA HIS A 38 -5.23 5.12 9.41
C HIS A 38 -3.72 4.86 9.49
N PRO A 39 -3.07 5.16 10.63
CA PRO A 39 -1.63 4.98 10.77
C PRO A 39 -1.17 3.54 10.49
N ARG A 40 -2.01 2.57 10.90
CA ARG A 40 -1.82 1.13 10.71
C ARG A 40 -2.33 0.59 9.37
N GLY A 41 -2.75 1.48 8.48
CA GLY A 41 -3.29 1.11 7.18
C GLY A 41 -2.21 0.63 6.22
N PHE A 42 -2.64 0.02 5.11
CA PHE A 42 -1.77 -0.37 4.02
C PHE A 42 -2.25 0.21 2.70
N VAL A 43 -1.29 0.66 1.88
CA VAL A 43 -1.56 1.14 0.52
C VAL A 43 -0.90 0.20 -0.48
N VAL A 44 -1.68 -0.32 -1.43
CA VAL A 44 -1.16 -1.10 -2.56
C VAL A 44 -0.97 -0.20 -3.77
N THR A 45 0.19 -0.27 -4.40
CA THR A 45 0.45 0.39 -5.68
C THR A 45 1.30 -0.48 -6.58
N ARG A 46 1.66 0.04 -7.75
CA ARG A 46 2.57 -0.61 -8.70
C ARG A 46 3.97 -0.02 -8.60
N SER A 47 4.98 -0.84 -8.84
CA SER A 47 6.37 -0.41 -8.76
C SER A 47 6.74 0.70 -9.75
N ASP A 48 6.08 0.76 -10.92
CA ASP A 48 6.26 1.82 -11.91
C ASP A 48 5.64 3.17 -11.49
N LYS A 49 4.72 3.15 -10.54
CA LYS A 49 4.03 4.34 -10.00
C LYS A 49 4.62 4.82 -8.68
N LEU A 50 5.29 3.93 -7.93
CA LEU A 50 5.90 4.23 -6.65
C LEU A 50 6.82 5.47 -6.68
N LYS A 51 7.65 5.62 -7.73
CA LYS A 51 8.57 6.77 -7.85
C LYS A 51 7.86 8.12 -7.81
N ARG A 52 6.61 8.20 -8.27
CA ARG A 52 5.79 9.42 -8.27
C ARG A 52 5.23 9.75 -6.88
N LEU A 53 5.07 8.75 -6.02
CA LEU A 53 4.53 8.91 -4.67
C LEU A 53 5.61 9.36 -3.68
N THR A 54 6.85 8.87 -3.87
CA THR A 54 7.97 9.13 -2.97
C THR A 54 8.56 10.55 -3.06
N GLN A 55 8.24 11.30 -4.11
CA GLN A 55 8.64 12.69 -4.32
C GLN A 55 7.40 13.60 -4.25
N PRO A 56 6.70 13.66 -3.11
CA PRO A 56 7.21 14.46 -2.00
C PRO A 56 6.89 13.91 -0.59
N MET A 57 6.40 12.66 -0.45
CA MET A 57 5.96 12.13 0.83
C MET A 57 7.14 11.60 1.67
N PRO A 58 7.49 12.25 2.79
CA PRO A 58 8.39 11.64 3.76
C PRO A 58 7.59 10.62 4.58
N GLN A 59 8.17 9.45 4.85
CA GLN A 59 7.68 8.43 5.80
C GLN A 59 6.67 7.38 5.27
N ILE A 60 6.80 6.94 4.02
CA ILE A 60 6.22 5.65 3.58
C ILE A 60 7.33 4.65 3.30
N VAL A 61 7.14 3.41 3.77
CA VAL A 61 8.09 2.31 3.57
C VAL A 61 7.45 1.23 2.72
N GLU A 62 8.23 0.68 1.79
CA GLU A 62 7.88 -0.56 1.10
C GLU A 62 8.02 -1.72 2.07
N VAL A 63 6.90 -2.37 2.39
CA VAL A 63 6.87 -3.50 3.34
C VAL A 63 6.88 -4.85 2.65
N ALA A 64 6.36 -4.92 1.44
CA ALA A 64 6.35 -6.12 0.63
C ALA A 64 6.31 -5.77 -0.87
N ARG A 65 6.92 -6.63 -1.67
CA ARG A 65 6.87 -6.57 -3.13
C ARG A 65 6.52 -7.93 -3.69
N HIS A 66 5.57 -7.95 -4.61
CA HIS A 66 5.16 -9.16 -5.29
C HIS A 66 5.28 -9.01 -6.80
N ARG A 67 6.17 -9.81 -7.39
CA ARG A 67 6.41 -9.83 -8.84
C ARG A 67 5.27 -10.54 -9.54
N ARG A 68 4.61 -9.85 -10.48
CA ARG A 68 3.60 -10.48 -11.33
C ARG A 68 4.28 -11.07 -12.56
N PHE A 69 4.44 -12.39 -12.62
CA PHE A 69 5.15 -13.08 -13.70
C PHE A 69 4.60 -12.77 -15.12
N LEU A 70 3.31 -12.45 -15.22
CA LEU A 70 2.63 -12.12 -16.49
C LEU A 70 2.41 -10.62 -16.73
N ARG A 71 2.95 -9.72 -15.90
CA ARG A 71 2.78 -8.27 -16.07
C ARG A 71 4.10 -7.52 -15.91
N ASN A 72 4.26 -6.43 -16.67
CA ASN A 72 5.46 -5.59 -16.65
C ASN A 72 5.62 -4.72 -15.39
N HIS A 73 4.87 -4.99 -14.31
CA HIS A 73 4.94 -4.26 -13.05
C HIS A 73 4.80 -5.19 -11.86
N ASP A 74 5.51 -4.87 -10.80
CA ASP A 74 5.34 -5.50 -9.50
C ASP A 74 4.22 -4.79 -8.74
N LEU A 75 3.59 -5.51 -7.82
CA LEU A 75 2.78 -4.88 -6.78
C LEU A 75 3.66 -4.57 -5.58
N VAL A 76 3.44 -3.40 -5.01
CA VAL A 76 4.17 -2.91 -3.85
C VAL A 76 3.15 -2.59 -2.77
N LEU A 77 3.42 -3.07 -1.56
CA LEU A 77 2.67 -2.75 -0.35
C LEU A 77 3.43 -1.69 0.43
N LEU A 78 2.74 -0.64 0.84
CA LEU A 78 3.29 0.50 1.56
C LEU A 78 2.65 0.62 2.94
N SER A 79 3.44 1.00 3.94
CA SER A 79 2.96 1.37 5.27
C SER A 79 3.74 2.57 5.84
N GLN A 80 3.32 3.08 7.00
CA GLN A 80 4.17 3.95 7.79
C GLN A 80 5.27 3.16 8.55
N PRO A 81 6.45 3.76 8.79
CA PRO A 81 7.58 3.13 9.48
C PRO A 81 7.24 2.54 10.85
N THR A 82 6.42 3.24 11.64
CA THR A 82 6.03 2.84 13.00
C THR A 82 5.36 1.46 13.03
N ASP A 83 4.58 1.14 11.99
CA ASP A 83 3.85 -0.13 11.90
C ASP A 83 4.61 -1.25 11.20
N PHE A 84 5.56 -0.92 10.32
CA PHE A 84 6.41 -1.93 9.68
C PHE A 84 7.26 -2.70 10.70
N ALA A 85 7.76 -2.01 11.72
CA ALA A 85 8.51 -2.62 12.81
C ALA A 85 7.68 -3.70 13.55
N LEU A 86 6.37 -3.53 13.66
CA LEU A 86 5.47 -4.47 14.34
C LEU A 86 5.14 -5.72 13.51
N HIS A 87 5.16 -5.63 12.17
CA HIS A 87 4.74 -6.73 11.29
C HIS A 87 5.91 -7.59 10.77
N LYS A 88 7.14 -7.08 10.81
CA LYS A 88 8.35 -7.85 10.47
C LYS A 88 8.50 -9.11 11.32
N ASP A 89 8.10 -9.05 12.59
CA ASP A 89 8.22 -10.15 13.54
C ASP A 89 7.19 -11.27 13.30
N SER A 90 6.12 -11.01 12.54
CA SER A 90 5.05 -11.97 12.27
C SER A 90 5.26 -12.78 10.99
N VAL A 91 6.11 -12.32 10.06
CA VAL A 91 6.40 -13.00 8.78
C VAL A 91 7.66 -13.89 8.89
N ALA A 92 8.44 -13.74 9.96
CA ALA A 92 9.65 -14.53 10.23
C ALA A 92 9.40 -15.80 11.09
N ARG A 93 8.14 -16.20 11.29
CA ARG A 93 7.75 -17.41 12.02
C ARG A 93 7.04 -18.41 11.13
#